data_AF-A0A2D5VGV6-F1
#
_entry.id   AF-A0A2D5VGV6-F1
#
_cell.length_a   1.000
_cell.length_b   1.000
_cell.length_c   1.000
_cell.angle_alpha   90.00
_cell.angle_beta   90.00
_cell.angle_gamma   90.00
#
_symmetry.space_group_name_H-M   'P 1'
#
loop_
_entity.id
_entity.type
_entity.pdbx_description
1 polymer ?
#
loop_
_entity_poly.entity_id
_entity_poly.type
_entity_poly.pdbx_seq_one_letter_code
_entity_poly.pdbx_strand_id
1 'polypeptide(L)'
;KPFIPPIYGQGKIAQFKATATFSVGFYLSLFSALLARIAVYIRYPHWLRKGLITDASILLLISLLFSYWRVDFASGKYPKGLILQVRPHRLEGSVMEIDKLNSDIGMRELETAAKFERKVAVPTIILASMCLLASAFTPGQPRIRFWLALPSLLFPLIFVGQLFWWLRDSGLNLAPSAYRAITTFVPPLIGEKTIGSVTTVARFQTGFYFAILVSLVTVVALWPNDRNFKNQDTYT
;
A
#
# COMPACT_ATOMS: atom_id res chain seq x y z
N LYS A 1 -20.45 21.88 -5.49
CA LYS A 1 -19.49 20.95 -6.15
C LYS A 1 -20.27 19.72 -6.61
N PRO A 2 -20.05 19.20 -7.83
CA PRO A 2 -20.64 17.93 -8.25
C PRO A 2 -20.26 16.83 -7.24
N PHE A 3 -21.26 16.05 -6.81
CA PHE A 3 -21.05 14.96 -5.88
C PHE A 3 -20.79 13.67 -6.67
N ILE A 4 -19.66 13.04 -6.41
CA ILE A 4 -19.32 11.73 -6.96
C ILE A 4 -19.60 10.72 -5.84
N PRO A 5 -20.59 9.82 -5.99
CA PRO A 5 -20.87 8.81 -4.98
C PRO A 5 -19.65 7.91 -4.76
N PRO A 6 -19.36 7.53 -3.51
CA PRO A 6 -18.29 6.59 -3.25
C PRO A 6 -18.63 5.24 -3.89
N ILE A 7 -17.63 4.58 -4.48
CA ILE A 7 -17.80 3.24 -5.07
C ILE A 7 -18.21 2.22 -4.00
N TYR A 8 -17.84 2.46 -2.74
CA TYR A 8 -18.23 1.65 -1.58
C TYR A 8 -18.27 2.50 -0.30
N GLY A 9 -19.24 2.23 0.57
CA GLY A 9 -19.39 2.89 1.88
C GLY A 9 -20.39 4.05 1.90
N GLN A 10 -20.33 4.86 2.95
CA GLN A 10 -21.27 5.97 3.16
C GLN A 10 -20.75 7.26 2.52
N GLY A 11 -21.57 7.87 1.67
CA GLY A 11 -21.41 9.24 1.17
C GLY A 11 -22.49 10.15 1.76
N LYS A 12 -22.19 11.45 1.86
CA LYS A 12 -23.18 12.44 2.31
C LYS A 12 -23.29 13.56 1.27
N ILE A 13 -24.52 13.82 0.82
CA ILE A 13 -24.87 14.91 -0.09
C ILE A 13 -25.84 15.81 0.63
N ALA A 14 -25.40 16.99 1.06
CA ALA A 14 -26.22 17.91 1.86
C ALA A 14 -26.89 17.19 3.06
N GLN A 15 -28.21 16.99 3.01
CA GLN A 15 -28.98 16.29 4.05
C GLN A 15 -29.12 14.77 3.81
N PHE A 16 -28.77 14.27 2.63
CA PHE A 16 -28.93 12.86 2.26
C PHE A 16 -27.68 12.03 2.59
N LYS A 17 -27.90 10.85 3.18
CA LYS A 17 -26.89 9.80 3.29
C LYS A 17 -27.10 8.83 2.14
N ALA A 18 -26.06 8.57 1.35
CA ALA A 18 -26.03 7.55 0.32
C ALA A 18 -25.11 6.43 0.76
N THR A 19 -25.54 5.17 0.67
CA THR A 19 -24.70 4.02 1.00
C THR A 19 -24.49 3.16 -0.23
N ALA A 20 -23.25 3.07 -0.71
CA ALA A 20 -22.88 2.18 -1.80
C ALA A 20 -22.39 0.85 -1.21
N THR A 21 -23.03 -0.23 -1.61
CA THR A 21 -22.61 -1.60 -1.27
C THR A 21 -22.67 -2.45 -2.52
N PHE A 22 -21.85 -3.51 -2.57
CA PHE A 22 -21.91 -4.46 -3.66
C PHE A 22 -23.01 -5.49 -3.38
N SER A 23 -23.71 -5.92 -4.42
CA SER A 23 -24.74 -6.95 -4.30
C SER A 23 -24.12 -8.33 -4.09
N VAL A 24 -24.92 -9.28 -3.61
CA VAL A 24 -24.50 -10.70 -3.45
C VAL A 24 -23.95 -11.27 -4.77
N GLY A 25 -24.52 -10.88 -5.91
CA GLY A 25 -24.04 -11.31 -7.23
C GLY A 25 -22.59 -10.92 -7.52
N PHE A 26 -22.16 -9.75 -7.08
CA PHE A 26 -20.76 -9.33 -7.22
C PHE A 26 -19.83 -10.24 -6.41
N TYR A 27 -20.17 -10.55 -5.16
CA TYR A 27 -19.37 -11.45 -4.32
C TYR A 27 -19.33 -12.87 -4.88
N LEU A 28 -20.45 -13.39 -5.40
CA LEU A 28 -20.51 -14.69 -6.06
C LEU A 28 -19.64 -14.72 -7.33
N SER A 29 -19.59 -13.63 -8.11
CA SER A 29 -18.71 -13.56 -9.29
C SER A 29 -17.23 -13.58 -8.91
N LEU A 30 -16.83 -12.89 -7.83
CA LEU A 30 -15.45 -12.93 -7.32
C LEU A 30 -15.10 -14.33 -6.83
N PHE A 31 -16.02 -14.98 -6.11
CA PHE A 31 -15.83 -16.35 -5.63
C PHE A 31 -15.72 -17.36 -6.78
N SER A 32 -16.58 -17.24 -7.79
CA SER A 32 -16.50 -18.07 -8.99
C SER A 32 -15.19 -17.88 -9.75
N ALA A 33 -14.72 -16.64 -9.89
CA ALA A 33 -13.43 -16.34 -10.52
C ALA A 33 -12.26 -16.95 -9.73
N LEU A 34 -12.30 -16.87 -8.40
CA LEU A 34 -11.32 -17.49 -7.51
C LEU A 34 -11.30 -19.01 -7.67
N LEU A 35 -12.46 -19.66 -7.66
CA LEU A 35 -12.58 -21.11 -7.85
C LEU A 35 -12.06 -21.54 -9.22
N ALA A 36 -12.42 -20.82 -10.28
CA ALA A 36 -11.91 -21.09 -11.62
C ALA A 36 -10.39 -20.96 -11.68
N ARG A 37 -9.82 -19.95 -11.00
CA ARG A 37 -8.36 -19.76 -10.94
C ARG A 37 -7.67 -20.92 -10.21
N ILE A 38 -8.23 -21.35 -9.09
CA ILE A 38 -7.73 -22.52 -8.33
C ILE A 38 -7.83 -23.80 -9.18
N ALA A 39 -8.95 -24.00 -9.88
CA ALA A 39 -9.13 -25.16 -10.76
C ALA A 39 -8.08 -25.21 -11.88
N VAL A 40 -7.72 -24.07 -12.48
CA VAL A 40 -6.64 -23.98 -13.49
C VAL A 40 -5.30 -24.40 -12.88
N TYR A 41 -5.01 -24.00 -11.65
CA TYR A 41 -3.77 -24.37 -10.96
C TYR A 41 -3.70 -25.86 -10.62
N ILE A 42 -4.82 -26.46 -10.23
CA ILE A 42 -4.92 -27.90 -9.98
C ILE A 42 -4.77 -28.68 -11.29
N ARG A 43 -5.41 -28.20 -12.37
CA ARG A 43 -5.39 -28.86 -13.68
C ARG A 43 -4.03 -28.78 -14.38
N TYR A 44 -3.32 -27.65 -14.24
CA TYR A 44 -2.06 -27.38 -14.93
C TYR A 44 -0.95 -26.99 -13.94
N PRO A 45 -0.42 -27.96 -13.15
CA PRO A 45 0.54 -27.67 -12.08
C PRO A 45 1.86 -27.08 -12.60
N HIS A 46 2.23 -27.36 -13.85
CA HIS A 46 3.42 -26.77 -14.49
C HIS A 46 3.28 -25.24 -14.73
N TRP A 47 2.05 -24.71 -14.78
CA TRP A 47 1.77 -23.26 -14.87
C TRP A 47 1.62 -22.60 -13.51
N LEU A 48 1.54 -23.34 -12.41
CA LEU A 48 1.28 -22.80 -11.07
C LEU A 48 2.20 -21.63 -10.72
N ARG A 49 3.52 -21.81 -10.88
CA ARG A 49 4.49 -20.75 -10.56
C ARG A 49 4.32 -19.50 -11.41
N LYS A 50 4.15 -19.69 -12.73
CA LYS A 50 3.94 -18.58 -13.66
C LYS A 50 2.67 -17.83 -13.30
N GLY A 51 1.59 -18.57 -13.06
CA GLY A 51 0.30 -18.04 -12.65
C GLY A 51 0.35 -17.25 -11.36
N LEU A 52 1.02 -17.77 -10.32
CA LEU A 52 1.18 -17.07 -9.04
C LEU A 52 1.93 -15.74 -9.19
N ILE A 53 3.02 -15.73 -9.98
CA ILE A 53 3.78 -14.50 -10.24
C ILE A 53 2.96 -13.51 -11.08
N THR A 54 2.23 -13.98 -12.09
CA THR A 54 1.31 -13.14 -12.86
C THR A 54 0.26 -12.50 -11.96
N ASP A 55 -0.39 -13.28 -11.09
CA ASP A 55 -1.43 -12.78 -10.20
C ASP A 55 -0.84 -11.81 -9.16
N ALA A 56 0.36 -12.08 -8.64
CA ALA A 56 1.09 -11.16 -7.77
C ALA A 56 1.45 -9.84 -8.47
N SER A 57 1.87 -9.88 -9.74
CA SER A 57 2.15 -8.65 -10.51
C SER A 57 0.88 -7.80 -10.70
N ILE A 58 -0.25 -8.42 -11.03
CA ILE A 58 -1.53 -7.73 -11.17
C ILE A 58 -1.99 -7.15 -9.83
N LEU A 59 -1.84 -7.92 -8.74
CA LEU A 59 -2.20 -7.49 -7.40
C LEU A 59 -1.38 -6.26 -6.94
N LEU A 60 -0.10 -6.19 -7.32
CA LEU A 60 0.74 -5.02 -7.04
C LEU A 60 0.27 -3.75 -7.77
N LEU A 61 -0.32 -3.89 -8.95
CA LEU A 61 -0.96 -2.75 -9.63
C LEU A 61 -2.28 -2.39 -8.96
N ILE A 62 -3.09 -3.39 -8.59
CA ILE A 62 -4.36 -3.19 -7.88
C ILE A 62 -4.13 -2.49 -6.54
N SER A 63 -3.02 -2.74 -5.85
CA SER A 63 -2.73 -2.10 -4.56
C SER A 63 -2.68 -0.57 -4.66
N LEU A 64 -2.29 0.01 -5.81
CA LEU A 64 -2.31 1.46 -6.04
C LEU A 64 -3.69 2.11 -5.84
N LEU A 65 -4.77 1.33 -6.00
CA LEU A 65 -6.13 1.81 -5.82
C LEU A 65 -6.50 2.02 -4.34
N PHE A 66 -5.71 1.48 -3.42
CA PHE A 66 -6.00 1.47 -1.99
C PHE A 66 -5.01 2.32 -1.20
N SER A 67 -5.46 2.78 -0.03
CA SER A 67 -4.60 3.45 0.95
C SER A 67 -3.63 2.45 1.56
N TYR A 68 -2.39 2.90 1.80
CA TYR A 68 -1.33 2.09 2.40
C TYR A 68 -1.19 2.36 3.89
N TRP A 69 -1.38 3.62 4.27
CA TRP A 69 -1.26 4.05 5.66
C TRP A 69 -2.35 5.07 5.98
N ARG A 70 -2.81 5.08 7.21
CA ARG A 70 -3.86 5.98 7.70
C ARG A 70 -3.51 6.47 9.10
N VAL A 71 -3.76 7.75 9.33
CA VAL A 71 -3.71 8.37 10.65
C VAL A 71 -5.02 9.06 10.95
N ASP A 72 -5.59 8.73 12.11
CA ASP A 72 -6.74 9.40 12.66
C ASP A 72 -6.26 10.38 13.75
N PHE A 73 -6.65 11.66 13.65
CA PHE A 73 -6.30 12.71 14.60
C PHE A 73 -7.53 13.10 15.41
N ALA A 74 -7.39 13.11 16.73
CA ALA A 74 -8.37 13.62 17.67
C ALA A 74 -7.80 14.85 18.37
N SER A 75 -8.50 15.98 18.29
CA SER A 75 -8.10 17.22 18.96
C SER A 75 -9.34 17.99 19.40
N GLY A 76 -9.26 18.71 20.52
CA GLY A 76 -10.34 19.59 20.97
C GLY A 76 -10.72 20.67 19.93
N LYS A 77 -9.77 21.10 19.08
CA LYS A 77 -10.01 22.08 18.00
C LYS A 77 -10.88 21.50 16.87
N TYR A 78 -10.88 20.18 16.69
CA TYR A 78 -11.59 19.46 15.62
C TYR A 78 -12.43 18.31 16.19
N PRO A 79 -13.64 18.58 16.71
CA PRO A 79 -14.45 17.59 17.42
C PRO A 79 -14.94 16.41 16.56
N LYS A 80 -14.93 16.56 15.23
CA LYS A 80 -15.26 15.47 14.28
C LYS A 80 -14.08 14.52 14.01
N GLY A 81 -12.89 14.83 14.52
CA GLY A 81 -11.64 14.19 14.15
C GLY A 81 -11.19 14.55 12.73
N LEU A 82 -9.90 14.38 12.47
CA LEU A 82 -9.30 14.53 11.15
C LEU A 82 -8.74 13.18 10.71
N ILE A 83 -8.79 12.90 9.41
CA ILE A 83 -8.29 11.63 8.87
C ILE A 83 -7.29 11.97 7.77
N LEU A 84 -6.10 11.39 7.85
CA LEU A 84 -5.12 11.35 6.77
C LEU A 84 -5.04 9.94 6.22
N GLN A 85 -5.16 9.80 4.91
CA GLN A 85 -4.86 8.56 4.21
C GLN A 85 -3.74 8.79 3.21
N VAL A 86 -2.74 7.92 3.28
CA VAL A 86 -1.56 7.96 2.42
C VAL A 86 -1.67 6.83 1.42
N ARG A 87 -1.78 7.21 0.15
CA ARG A 87 -1.54 6.33 -1.00
C ARG A 87 -0.13 6.56 -1.50
N PRO A 88 0.47 5.62 -2.25
CA PRO A 88 1.82 5.79 -2.77
C PRO A 88 1.99 7.08 -3.58
N HIS A 89 0.94 7.53 -4.28
CA HIS A 89 1.00 8.66 -5.22
C HIS A 89 0.26 9.92 -4.75
N ARG A 90 -0.51 9.86 -3.67
CA ARG A 90 -1.31 11.00 -3.20
C ARG A 90 -1.71 10.89 -1.73
N LEU A 91 -2.09 12.03 -1.17
CA LEU A 91 -2.65 12.16 0.17
C LEU A 91 -4.15 12.43 0.05
N GLU A 92 -4.93 11.86 0.96
CA GLU A 92 -6.39 11.99 0.99
C GLU A 92 -6.88 12.29 2.41
N GLY A 93 -8.11 12.82 2.51
CA GLY A 93 -8.74 13.19 3.76
C GLY A 93 -8.61 14.68 4.07
N SER A 94 -8.44 15.01 5.35
CA SER A 94 -8.42 16.39 5.86
C SER A 94 -7.04 17.03 5.79
N VAL A 95 -6.40 16.98 4.61
CA VAL A 95 -4.99 17.39 4.43
C VAL A 95 -4.76 18.83 4.84
N MET A 96 -5.61 19.76 4.38
CA MET A 96 -5.46 21.20 4.69
C MET A 96 -5.63 21.51 6.18
N GLU A 97 -6.57 20.86 6.87
CA GLU A 97 -6.77 21.04 8.31
C GLU A 97 -5.59 20.48 9.11
N ILE A 98 -5.03 19.36 8.67
CA ILE A 98 -3.86 18.76 9.30
C ILE A 98 -2.61 19.62 9.04
N ASP A 99 -2.45 20.21 7.86
CA ASP A 99 -1.34 21.14 7.60
C ASP A 99 -1.41 22.40 8.47
N LYS A 100 -2.61 22.92 8.74
CA LYS A 100 -2.78 24.00 9.73
C LYS A 100 -2.35 23.57 11.12
N LEU A 101 -2.75 22.36 11.53
CA LEU A 101 -2.35 21.79 12.82
C LEU A 101 -0.83 21.56 12.89
N ASN A 102 -0.23 21.09 11.80
CA ASN A 102 1.22 20.89 11.68
C ASN A 102 1.97 22.22 11.79
N SER A 103 1.47 23.28 11.14
CA SER A 103 2.04 24.62 11.22
C SER A 103 2.02 25.15 12.67
N ASP A 104 0.94 24.91 13.42
CA ASP A 104 0.84 25.29 14.85
C ASP A 104 1.93 24.62 15.71
N ILE A 105 2.28 23.36 15.41
CA ILE A 105 3.26 22.56 16.16
C ILE A 105 4.67 22.55 15.53
N GLY A 106 4.88 23.25 14.41
CA GLY A 106 6.17 23.34 13.71
C GLY A 106 6.51 22.16 12.82
N MET A 107 5.58 21.24 12.58
CA MET A 107 5.79 20.13 11.67
C MET A 107 5.76 20.59 10.21
N ARG A 108 6.45 19.84 9.34
CA ARG A 108 6.40 20.06 7.89
C ARG A 108 4.99 19.89 7.33
N GLU A 109 4.71 20.64 6.28
CA GLU A 109 3.51 20.44 5.48
C GLU A 109 3.53 19.06 4.82
N LEU A 110 2.40 18.38 4.84
CA LEU A 110 2.25 17.04 4.30
C LEU A 110 2.51 17.00 2.78
N GLU A 111 2.11 18.06 2.06
CA GLU A 111 2.30 18.14 0.61
C GLU A 111 3.77 18.35 0.21
N THR A 112 4.58 18.97 1.07
CA THR A 112 6.03 19.15 0.81
C THR A 112 6.83 17.93 1.24
N ALA A 113 6.43 17.26 2.33
CA ALA A 113 7.00 15.97 2.74
C ALA A 113 6.77 14.92 1.65
N ALA A 114 7.78 14.11 1.33
CA ALA A 114 7.70 12.99 0.37
C ALA A 114 7.19 13.34 -1.05
N LYS A 115 7.32 14.60 -1.49
CA LYS A 115 6.81 15.06 -2.80
C LYS A 115 7.45 14.31 -3.97
N PHE A 116 8.76 14.07 -3.90
CA PHE A 116 9.49 13.36 -4.94
C PHE A 116 9.06 11.89 -5.01
N GLU A 117 9.01 11.21 -3.86
CA GLU A 117 8.61 9.82 -3.71
C GLU A 117 7.20 9.59 -4.24
N ARG A 118 6.25 10.47 -3.90
CA ARG A 118 4.89 10.39 -4.45
C ARG A 118 4.85 10.56 -5.97
N LYS A 119 5.67 11.45 -6.52
CA LYS A 119 5.76 11.68 -7.98
C LYS A 119 6.27 10.43 -8.71
N VAL A 120 7.26 9.74 -8.16
CA VAL A 120 7.87 8.55 -8.77
C VAL A 120 7.20 7.23 -8.36
N ALA A 121 6.27 7.25 -7.40
CA ALA A 121 5.65 6.03 -6.88
C ALA A 121 4.91 5.22 -7.96
N VAL A 122 4.08 5.87 -8.78
CA VAL A 122 3.34 5.16 -9.85
C VAL A 122 4.29 4.51 -10.87
N PRO A 123 5.23 5.23 -11.51
CA PRO A 123 6.12 4.60 -12.49
C PRO A 123 7.02 3.52 -11.88
N THR A 124 7.49 3.69 -10.63
CA THR A 124 8.33 2.67 -9.99
C THR A 124 7.53 1.40 -9.64
N ILE A 125 6.28 1.52 -9.20
CA ILE A 125 5.41 0.37 -8.93
C ILE A 125 5.01 -0.35 -10.23
N ILE A 126 4.72 0.40 -11.30
CA ILE A 126 4.48 -0.19 -12.62
C ILE A 126 5.72 -0.95 -13.10
N LEU A 127 6.90 -0.34 -13.01
CA LEU A 127 8.15 -0.98 -13.40
C LEU A 127 8.41 -2.25 -12.57
N ALA A 128 8.24 -2.19 -11.24
CA ALA A 128 8.38 -3.34 -10.36
C ALA A 128 7.41 -4.47 -10.73
N SER A 129 6.15 -4.13 -11.04
CA SER A 129 5.16 -5.09 -11.54
C SER A 129 5.55 -5.69 -12.88
N MET A 130 6.07 -4.90 -13.82
CA MET A 130 6.51 -5.40 -15.12
C MET A 130 7.74 -6.31 -15.00
N CYS A 131 8.71 -5.94 -14.15
CA CYS A 131 9.86 -6.81 -13.85
C CYS A 131 9.41 -8.12 -13.19
N LEU A 132 8.49 -8.05 -12.23
CA LEU A 132 7.92 -9.25 -11.61
C LEU A 132 7.21 -10.13 -12.64
N LEU A 133 6.40 -9.55 -13.53
CA LEU A 133 5.75 -10.29 -14.61
C LEU A 133 6.77 -10.93 -15.55
N ALA A 134 7.83 -10.21 -15.95
CA ALA A 134 8.90 -10.73 -16.79
C ALA A 134 9.61 -11.93 -16.14
N SER A 135 9.78 -11.92 -14.81
CA SER A 135 10.39 -13.03 -14.07
C SER A 135 9.64 -14.36 -14.22
N ALA A 136 8.32 -14.33 -14.46
CA ALA A 136 7.51 -15.53 -14.70
C ALA A 136 7.86 -16.23 -16.03
N PHE A 137 8.34 -15.46 -17.01
CA PHE A 137 8.53 -15.93 -18.38
C PHE A 137 10.01 -16.10 -18.78
N THR A 138 10.97 -15.68 -17.95
CA THR A 138 12.40 -15.91 -18.19
C THR A 138 12.77 -17.40 -18.01
N PRO A 139 13.15 -18.18 -19.03
CA PRO A 139 13.49 -19.61 -18.88
C PRO A 139 14.90 -19.81 -18.31
N GLY A 140 15.13 -20.91 -17.58
CA GLY A 140 16.48 -21.44 -17.29
C GLY A 140 17.46 -20.59 -16.46
N GLN A 141 17.08 -19.40 -15.99
CA GLN A 141 18.00 -18.45 -15.36
C GLN A 141 17.51 -17.99 -13.98
N PRO A 142 17.71 -18.78 -12.91
CA PRO A 142 17.15 -18.49 -11.58
C PRO A 142 17.66 -17.18 -10.98
N ARG A 143 18.94 -16.83 -11.22
CA ARG A 143 19.52 -15.55 -10.77
C ARG A 143 18.79 -14.35 -11.38
N ILE A 144 18.51 -14.38 -12.69
CA ILE A 144 17.85 -13.27 -13.39
C ILE A 144 16.40 -13.14 -12.94
N ARG A 145 15.69 -14.25 -12.76
CA ARG A 145 14.33 -14.24 -12.17
C ARG A 145 14.29 -13.57 -10.81
N PHE A 146 15.23 -13.91 -9.93
CA PHE A 146 15.34 -13.31 -8.61
C PHE A 146 15.58 -11.80 -8.70
N TRP A 147 16.53 -11.36 -9.51
CA TRP A 147 16.81 -9.93 -9.70
C TRP A 147 15.62 -9.15 -10.28
N LEU A 148 14.87 -9.75 -11.20
CA LEU A 148 13.64 -9.16 -11.75
C LEU A 148 12.51 -9.07 -10.71
N ALA A 149 12.42 -10.03 -9.81
CA ALA A 149 11.41 -10.04 -8.74
C ALA A 149 11.80 -9.17 -7.53
N LEU A 150 13.10 -8.87 -7.37
CA LEU A 150 13.65 -8.18 -6.21
C LEU A 150 12.97 -6.83 -5.90
N PRO A 151 12.67 -5.94 -6.87
CA PRO A 151 11.97 -4.69 -6.58
C PRO A 151 10.62 -4.91 -5.90
N SER A 152 9.84 -5.89 -6.36
CA SER A 152 8.53 -6.22 -5.78
C SER A 152 8.67 -6.87 -4.40
N LEU A 153 9.70 -7.69 -4.17
CA LEU A 153 10.00 -8.28 -2.87
C LEU A 153 10.33 -7.22 -1.81
N LEU A 154 11.17 -6.25 -2.17
CA LEU A 154 11.65 -5.20 -1.25
C LEU A 154 10.66 -4.06 -1.07
N PHE A 155 9.72 -3.89 -1.99
CA PHE A 155 8.77 -2.78 -2.00
C PHE A 155 8.08 -2.49 -0.65
N PRO A 156 7.46 -3.46 0.07
CA PRO A 156 6.84 -3.16 1.37
C PRO A 156 7.85 -2.70 2.43
N LEU A 157 9.08 -3.21 2.42
CA LEU A 157 10.14 -2.79 3.35
C LEU A 157 10.61 -1.36 3.03
N ILE A 158 10.81 -1.06 1.74
CA ILE A 158 11.19 0.28 1.28
C ILE A 158 10.11 1.30 1.65
N PHE A 159 8.83 0.96 1.43
CA PHE A 159 7.71 1.83 1.78
C PHE A 159 7.70 2.16 3.29
N VAL A 160 7.84 1.15 4.15
CA VAL A 160 7.90 1.35 5.60
C VAL A 160 9.12 2.19 6.00
N GLY A 161 10.30 1.90 5.44
CA GLY A 161 11.52 2.63 5.73
C GLY A 161 11.42 4.11 5.34
N GLN A 162 10.90 4.39 4.14
CA GLN A 162 10.67 5.76 3.67
C GLN A 162 9.63 6.48 4.53
N LEU A 163 8.50 5.83 4.84
CA LEU A 163 7.47 6.41 5.70
C LEU A 163 8.05 6.74 7.08
N PHE A 164 8.78 5.82 7.70
CA PHE A 164 9.43 6.05 8.99
C PHE A 164 10.43 7.21 8.92
N TRP A 165 11.24 7.29 7.86
CA TRP A 165 12.18 8.38 7.67
C TRP A 165 11.48 9.74 7.60
N TRP A 166 10.39 9.86 6.83
CA TRP A 166 9.62 11.09 6.73
C TRP A 166 8.92 11.46 8.03
N LEU A 167 8.39 10.49 8.79
CA LEU A 167 7.80 10.75 10.11
C LEU A 167 8.87 11.26 11.09
N ARG A 168 10.04 10.60 11.12
CA ARG A 168 11.16 10.98 11.97
C ARG A 168 11.69 12.36 11.62
N ASP A 169 11.90 12.65 10.34
CA ASP A 169 12.34 13.96 9.86
C ASP A 169 11.35 15.05 10.27
N SER A 170 10.06 14.84 10.01
CA SER A 170 9.01 15.83 10.31
C SER A 170 8.86 16.13 11.80
N GLY A 171 9.15 15.17 12.67
CA GLY A 171 8.98 15.31 14.11
C GLY A 171 10.25 15.69 14.90
N LEU A 172 11.44 15.44 14.34
CA LEU A 172 12.70 15.87 14.94
C LEU A 172 13.15 17.26 14.45
N ASN A 173 12.75 17.65 13.24
CA ASN A 173 13.13 18.94 12.63
C ASN A 173 11.96 19.94 12.69
N LEU A 174 11.49 20.24 13.90
CA LEU A 174 10.43 21.22 14.12
C LEU A 174 10.92 22.65 13.86
N ALA A 175 10.08 23.47 13.24
CA ALA A 175 10.39 24.87 12.96
C ALA A 175 10.57 25.67 14.27
N PRO A 176 11.60 26.53 14.40
CA PRO A 176 11.81 27.36 15.59
C PRO A 176 10.68 28.36 15.88
N SER A 177 9.89 28.68 14.85
CA SER A 177 8.72 29.57 14.91
C SER A 177 7.48 28.94 15.52
N ALA A 178 7.52 27.64 15.83
CA ALA A 178 6.40 26.89 16.37
C ALA A 178 6.10 27.23 17.83
N TYR A 179 4.92 26.82 18.31
CA TYR A 179 4.56 26.95 19.71
C TYR A 179 5.60 26.25 20.61
N ARG A 180 6.40 27.03 21.35
CA ARG A 180 7.59 26.60 22.11
C ARG A 180 7.36 25.53 23.19
N ALA A 181 6.12 25.11 23.43
CA ALA A 181 5.80 24.13 24.47
C ALA A 181 5.88 22.67 24.02
N ILE A 182 6.14 22.38 22.74
CA ILE A 182 6.18 21.00 22.22
C ILE A 182 7.63 20.56 22.01
N THR A 183 8.01 19.48 22.70
CA THR A 183 9.31 18.81 22.49
C THR A 183 9.28 17.99 21.21
N THR A 184 10.45 17.80 20.60
CA THR A 184 10.59 16.92 19.43
C THR A 184 10.09 15.51 19.74
N PHE A 185 9.47 14.88 18.74
CA PHE A 185 8.88 13.56 18.88
C PHE A 185 8.88 12.84 17.54
N VAL A 186 8.86 11.52 17.54
CA VAL A 186 8.63 10.75 16.31
C VAL A 186 7.16 10.32 16.28
N PRO A 187 6.37 10.68 15.24
CA PRO A 187 5.02 10.15 15.06
C PRO A 187 5.02 8.62 14.97
N PRO A 188 3.99 7.94 15.49
CA PRO A 188 3.95 6.49 15.47
C PRO A 188 3.73 5.99 14.03
N LEU A 189 4.44 4.94 13.64
CA LEU A 189 4.16 4.21 12.40
C LEU A 189 2.89 3.36 12.53
N ILE A 190 2.70 2.76 13.71
CA ILE A 190 1.52 2.01 14.12
C ILE A 190 1.25 2.36 15.58
N GLY A 191 -0.03 2.43 15.95
CA GLY A 191 -0.47 2.63 17.32
C GLY A 191 -0.85 4.07 17.61
N GLU A 192 -0.98 4.39 18.89
CA GLU A 192 -1.49 5.67 19.37
C GLU A 192 -0.38 6.52 20.00
N LYS A 193 -0.45 7.83 19.77
CA LYS A 193 0.43 8.80 20.43
C LYS A 193 -0.27 10.13 20.63
N THR A 194 -0.18 10.66 21.84
CA THR A 194 -0.70 11.98 22.22
C THR A 194 0.44 12.98 22.32
N ILE A 195 0.28 14.13 21.65
CA ILE A 195 1.21 15.27 21.70
C ILE A 195 0.38 16.51 22.05
N GLY A 196 0.59 17.07 23.24
CA GLY A 196 -0.22 18.19 23.73
C GLY A 196 -1.70 17.81 23.79
N SER A 197 -2.54 18.55 23.04
CA SER A 197 -3.99 18.31 22.95
C SER A 197 -4.41 17.47 21.72
N VAL A 198 -3.44 16.90 21.00
CA VAL A 198 -3.68 16.12 19.78
C VAL A 198 -3.31 14.67 20.03
N THR A 199 -4.26 13.77 19.85
CA THR A 199 -4.05 12.32 19.87
C THR A 199 -4.09 11.79 18.45
N THR A 200 -3.11 10.95 18.08
CA THR A 200 -2.99 10.37 16.75
C THR A 200 -2.99 8.86 16.83
N VAL A 201 -3.75 8.20 15.96
CA VAL A 201 -3.80 6.74 15.85
C VAL A 201 -3.40 6.34 14.43
N ALA A 202 -2.24 5.70 14.29
CA ALA A 202 -1.67 5.28 13.02
C ALA A 202 -1.87 3.79 12.77
N ARG A 203 -2.19 3.44 11.52
CA ARG A 203 -2.38 2.04 11.10
C ARG A 203 -2.10 1.85 9.61
N PHE A 204 -1.56 0.69 9.27
CA PHE A 204 -1.50 0.25 7.87
C PHE A 204 -2.90 -0.09 7.32
N GLN A 205 -3.01 -0.03 6.01
CA GLN A 205 -4.27 -0.17 5.27
C GLN A 205 -4.13 -1.23 4.18
N THR A 206 -5.24 -1.52 3.49
CA THR A 206 -5.36 -2.65 2.54
C THR A 206 -4.30 -2.65 1.43
N GLY A 207 -3.93 -1.49 0.90
CA GLY A 207 -2.90 -1.40 -0.15
C GLY A 207 -1.54 -1.90 0.31
N PHE A 208 -1.18 -1.65 1.58
CA PHE A 208 0.07 -2.16 2.15
C PHE A 208 0.02 -3.67 2.38
N TYR A 209 -1.12 -4.20 2.83
CA TYR A 209 -1.27 -5.65 3.00
C TYR A 209 -1.24 -6.39 1.65
N PHE A 210 -1.74 -5.79 0.57
CA PHE A 210 -1.54 -6.34 -0.78
C PHE A 210 -0.07 -6.36 -1.17
N ALA A 211 0.69 -5.30 -0.90
CA ALA A 211 2.13 -5.29 -1.15
C ALA A 211 2.87 -6.40 -0.38
N ILE A 212 2.51 -6.64 0.89
CA ILE A 212 3.06 -7.77 1.67
C ILE A 212 2.68 -9.10 1.01
N LEU A 213 1.42 -9.28 0.63
CA LEU A 213 0.94 -10.52 0.01
C LEU A 213 1.68 -10.80 -1.30
N VAL A 214 1.93 -9.77 -2.12
CA VAL A 214 2.75 -9.88 -3.34
C VAL A 214 4.15 -10.40 -3.00
N SER A 215 4.83 -9.82 -2.01
CA SER A 215 6.16 -10.29 -1.61
C SER A 215 6.13 -11.74 -1.13
N LEU A 216 5.17 -12.12 -0.29
CA LEU A 216 5.04 -13.49 0.23
C LEU A 216 4.78 -14.51 -0.90
N VAL A 217 3.82 -14.23 -1.78
CA VAL A 217 3.52 -15.08 -2.94
C VAL A 217 4.72 -15.20 -3.85
N THR A 218 5.47 -14.12 -4.06
CA THR A 218 6.68 -14.12 -4.88
C THR A 218 7.78 -15.01 -4.29
N VAL A 219 8.01 -14.94 -2.97
CA VAL A 219 8.97 -15.82 -2.28
C VAL A 219 8.57 -17.29 -2.46
N VAL A 220 7.30 -17.62 -2.23
CA VAL A 220 6.78 -18.99 -2.37
C VAL A 220 6.92 -19.48 -3.82
N ALA A 221 6.60 -18.63 -4.81
CA ALA A 221 6.65 -19.00 -6.22
C ALA A 221 8.08 -19.19 -6.75
N LEU A 222 9.06 -18.46 -6.19
CA LEU A 222 10.48 -18.55 -6.55
C LEU A 222 11.24 -19.61 -5.75
N TRP A 223 10.64 -20.18 -4.70
CA TRP A 223 11.29 -21.18 -3.87
C TRP A 223 11.78 -22.38 -4.71
N PRO A 224 13.06 -22.79 -4.59
CA PRO A 224 13.57 -23.97 -5.28
C PRO A 224 12.73 -25.19 -4.89
N ASN A 225 12.21 -25.93 -5.87
CA ASN A 225 11.54 -27.20 -5.60
C ASN A 225 12.24 -28.22 -6.49
N ASP A 226 12.98 -29.13 -5.87
CA ASP A 226 13.90 -30.07 -6.53
C ASP A 226 13.21 -31.12 -7.42
N ARG A 227 11.88 -31.07 -7.51
CA ARG A 227 11.07 -32.06 -8.24
C ARG A 227 11.13 -31.92 -9.77
N ASN A 228 11.56 -30.78 -10.31
CA ASN A 228 11.56 -30.54 -11.76
C ASN A 228 12.92 -30.77 -12.46
N PHE A 229 14.00 -31.04 -11.71
CA PHE A 229 15.32 -31.28 -12.30
C PHE A 229 15.51 -32.71 -12.81
N LYS A 230 14.67 -33.68 -12.43
CA LYS A 230 14.87 -35.09 -12.79
C LYS A 230 14.24 -35.54 -14.12
N ASN A 231 13.36 -34.74 -14.74
CA ASN A 231 12.60 -35.20 -15.93
C ASN A 231 13.15 -34.68 -17.26
N GLN A 232 14.20 -33.84 -17.26
CA GLN A 232 14.80 -33.33 -18.50
C GLN A 232 16.00 -34.17 -18.97
N ASP A 233 16.57 -35.03 -18.12
CA ASP A 233 17.76 -35.83 -18.44
C ASP A 233 17.43 -37.26 -18.95
N THR A 234 16.15 -37.62 -19.10
CA THR A 234 15.72 -38.96 -19.57
C THR A 234 15.47 -39.07 -21.07
N TYR A 235 15.81 -38.03 -21.86
CA TYR A 235 15.69 -38.04 -23.32
C TYR A 235 16.96 -37.51 -23.99
N THR A 236 18.11 -38.05 -23.63
CA THR A 236 19.37 -37.98 -24.41
C THR A 236 20.14 -39.27 -24.26
#